data_AF-A0A8T5KW44-F1
#
_entry.id   AF-A0A8T5KW44-F1
#
_cell.length_a   1.000
_cell.length_b   1.000
_cell.length_c   1.000
_cell.angle_alpha   90.00
_cell.angle_beta   90.00
_cell.angle_gamma   90.00
#
_symmetry.space_group_name_H-M   'P 1'
#
loop_
_entity.id
_entity.type
_entity.pdbx_description
1 polymer ?
#
loop_
_entity_poly.entity_id
_entity_poly.type
_entity_poly.pdbx_seq_one_letter_code
_entity_poly.pdbx_strand_id
1 'polypeptide(L)'
;KMKYIKLVTFVILALVFIGLAVKTSFFYSPRCESFECFEELMKKCEPANYLNDAEEATWRYEVKGMDGGACVVEVTLLQSKAGELGMERLSGYKMECGFPKGVVVYPEKDLAMCHGRLKEEMQGIIIERLHTYIVDNIGEIDETLDLLVEGKV
;
A
#
# COMPACT_ATOMS: atom_id res chain seq x y z
N LYS A 1 41.34 39.51 -2.91
CA LYS A 1 39.85 39.57 -2.83
C LYS A 1 39.16 38.78 -3.95
N MET A 2 39.41 39.06 -5.23
CA MET A 2 38.75 38.37 -6.36
C MET A 2 39.02 36.85 -6.46
N LYS A 3 40.21 36.36 -6.07
CA LYS A 3 40.52 34.92 -5.99
C LYS A 3 39.73 34.18 -4.90
N TYR A 4 39.44 34.86 -3.78
CA TYR A 4 38.73 34.27 -2.64
C TYR A 4 37.23 34.11 -2.94
N ILE A 5 36.65 35.06 -3.68
CA ILE A 5 35.25 34.99 -4.13
C ILE A 5 35.05 33.80 -5.08
N LYS A 6 35.93 33.60 -6.07
CA LYS A 6 35.85 32.45 -6.98
C LYS A 6 36.01 31.09 -6.27
N LEU A 7 36.86 31.02 -5.24
CA LEU A 7 37.03 29.82 -4.42
C LEU A 7 35.75 29.49 -3.63
N VAL A 8 35.14 30.48 -2.99
CA VAL A 8 33.90 30.30 -2.21
C VAL A 8 32.75 29.89 -3.13
N THR A 9 32.60 30.49 -4.31
CA THR A 9 31.56 30.09 -5.27
C THR A 9 31.74 28.64 -5.72
N PHE A 10 32.98 28.19 -5.97
CA PHE A 10 33.25 26.81 -6.36
C PHE A 10 32.92 25.80 -5.25
N VAL A 11 33.24 26.12 -3.98
CA VAL A 11 32.93 25.27 -2.83
C VAL A 11 31.42 25.13 -2.63
N ILE A 12 30.65 26.22 -2.76
CA ILE A 12 29.19 26.18 -2.67
C ILE A 12 28.59 25.33 -3.79
N LEU A 13 29.09 25.48 -5.03
CA LEU A 13 28.63 24.70 -6.17
C LEU A 13 28.90 23.20 -5.98
N ALA A 14 30.09 22.85 -5.47
CA ALA A 14 30.46 21.47 -5.16
C ALA A 14 29.55 20.87 -4.06
N LEU A 15 29.24 21.61 -3.00
CA LEU A 15 28.32 21.18 -1.94
C LEU A 15 26.90 20.93 -2.48
N VAL A 16 26.41 21.77 -3.40
CA VAL A 16 25.11 21.57 -4.06
C VAL A 16 25.12 20.29 -4.90
N PHE A 17 26.17 20.04 -5.68
CA PHE A 17 26.30 18.82 -6.47
C PHE A 17 26.39 17.55 -5.60
N ILE A 18 27.12 17.61 -4.48
CA ILE A 18 27.18 16.51 -3.52
C ILE A 18 25.80 16.25 -2.90
N GLY A 19 25.08 17.31 -2.49
CA GLY A 19 23.73 17.17 -1.95
C GLY A 19 22.75 16.54 -2.95
N LEU A 20 22.84 16.91 -4.23
CA LEU A 20 22.06 16.30 -5.32
C LEU A 20 22.43 14.82 -5.51
N ALA A 21 23.71 14.47 -5.56
CA ALA A 21 24.17 13.10 -5.76
C ALA A 21 23.76 12.17 -4.60
N VAL A 22 23.82 12.65 -3.35
CA VAL A 22 23.36 11.89 -2.17
C VAL A 22 21.86 11.64 -2.26
N LYS A 23 21.07 12.65 -2.63
CA LYS A 23 19.61 12.51 -2.78
C LYS A 23 19.26 11.49 -3.86
N THR A 24 19.93 11.49 -5.00
CA THR A 24 19.62 10.54 -6.09
C THR A 24 20.09 9.13 -5.78
N SER A 25 21.21 8.96 -5.07
CA SER A 25 21.73 7.62 -4.74
C SER A 25 20.94 6.93 -3.62
N PHE A 26 20.36 7.67 -2.68
CA PHE A 26 19.66 7.09 -1.52
C PHE A 26 18.18 6.77 -1.79
N PHE A 27 17.57 7.41 -2.79
CA PHE A 27 16.16 7.22 -3.15
C PHE A 27 15.95 6.39 -4.44
N TYR A 28 17.00 5.72 -4.93
CA TYR A 28 16.87 4.88 -6.11
C TYR A 28 16.34 3.49 -5.73
N SER A 29 15.05 3.27 -5.95
CA SER A 29 14.42 1.95 -5.86
C SER A 29 14.27 1.37 -7.28
N PRO A 30 14.92 0.23 -7.62
CA PRO A 30 14.70 -0.43 -8.90
C PRO A 30 13.22 -0.75 -9.12
N ARG A 31 12.75 -0.50 -10.34
CA ARG A 31 11.37 -0.81 -10.74
C ARG A 31 11.31 -2.25 -11.22
N CYS A 32 10.45 -3.05 -10.61
CA CYS A 32 10.11 -4.40 -11.02
C CYS A 32 8.96 -4.39 -12.03
N GLU A 33 9.11 -5.15 -13.10
CA GLU A 33 8.05 -5.36 -14.12
C GLU A 33 7.12 -6.52 -13.76
N SER A 34 7.56 -7.44 -12.89
CA SER A 34 6.79 -8.60 -12.44
C SER A 34 6.75 -8.71 -10.92
N PHE A 35 5.77 -9.45 -10.41
CA PHE A 35 5.63 -9.68 -8.99
C PHE A 35 6.77 -10.54 -8.44
N GLU A 36 7.31 -11.49 -9.23
CA GLU A 36 8.43 -12.35 -8.83
C GLU A 36 9.69 -11.53 -8.56
N CYS A 37 9.99 -10.52 -9.41
CA CYS A 37 11.09 -9.56 -9.16
C CYS A 37 10.90 -8.84 -7.82
N PHE A 38 9.67 -8.39 -7.55
CA PHE A 38 9.36 -7.67 -6.32
C PHE A 38 9.47 -8.57 -5.09
N GLU A 39 8.94 -9.79 -5.18
CA GLU A 39 9.02 -10.81 -4.14
C GLU A 39 10.48 -11.14 -3.78
N GLU A 40 11.36 -11.31 -4.77
CA GLU A 40 12.78 -11.58 -4.52
C GLU A 40 13.47 -10.44 -3.76
N LEU A 41 13.19 -9.20 -4.13
CA LEU A 41 13.76 -8.02 -3.46
C LEU A 41 13.14 -7.82 -2.07
N MET A 42 11.84 -8.04 -1.92
CA MET A 42 11.14 -8.01 -0.63
C MET A 42 11.67 -9.06 0.34
N LYS A 43 11.96 -10.30 -0.11
CA LYS A 43 12.60 -11.35 0.71
C LYS A 43 13.94 -10.90 1.29
N LYS A 44 14.72 -10.17 0.48
CA LYS A 44 16.02 -9.61 0.88
C LYS A 44 15.88 -8.30 1.67
N CYS A 45 14.68 -7.71 1.64
CA CYS A 45 14.38 -6.37 2.08
C CYS A 45 15.24 -5.29 1.41
N GLU A 46 15.43 -5.45 0.10
CA GLU A 46 16.11 -4.49 -0.74
C GLU A 46 15.11 -3.50 -1.33
N PRO A 47 15.48 -2.21 -1.48
CA PRO A 47 14.60 -1.22 -2.09
C PRO A 47 14.09 -1.69 -3.45
N ALA A 48 12.80 -1.56 -3.68
CA ALA A 48 12.14 -2.01 -4.90
C ALA A 48 10.81 -1.28 -5.07
N ASN A 49 10.38 -1.08 -6.32
CA ASN A 49 9.06 -0.54 -6.63
C ASN A 49 8.33 -1.48 -7.58
N TYR A 50 7.06 -1.78 -7.31
CA TYR A 50 6.22 -2.61 -8.15
C TYR A 50 4.85 -1.99 -8.34
N LEU A 51 4.34 -2.05 -9.56
CA LEU A 51 3.03 -1.54 -9.92
C LEU A 51 2.17 -2.74 -10.34
N ASN A 52 1.15 -3.05 -9.54
CA ASN A 52 0.17 -4.07 -9.89
C ASN A 52 -1.07 -3.39 -10.47
N ASP A 53 -1.32 -3.58 -11.76
CA ASP A 53 -2.49 -3.04 -12.45
C ASP A 53 -3.54 -4.13 -12.64
N ALA A 54 -4.17 -4.56 -11.54
CA ALA A 54 -5.20 -5.60 -11.55
C ALA A 54 -6.54 -5.07 -12.10
N GLU A 55 -7.49 -5.96 -12.39
CA GLU A 55 -8.81 -5.58 -12.93
C GLU A 55 -9.63 -4.70 -11.97
N GLU A 56 -9.49 -4.93 -10.66
CA GLU A 56 -10.24 -4.25 -9.60
C GLU A 56 -9.61 -2.89 -9.20
N ALA A 57 -8.27 -2.82 -9.23
CA ALA A 57 -7.53 -1.64 -8.75
C ALA A 57 -6.07 -1.65 -9.18
N THR A 58 -5.49 -0.44 -9.25
CA THR A 58 -4.06 -0.22 -9.48
C THR A 58 -3.37 0.09 -8.16
N TRP A 59 -2.44 -0.77 -7.77
CA TRP A 59 -1.67 -0.68 -6.52
C TRP A 59 -0.20 -0.39 -6.79
N ARG A 60 0.41 0.45 -5.97
CA ARG A 60 1.85 0.67 -5.93
C ARG A 60 2.41 0.10 -4.63
N TYR A 61 3.45 -0.71 -4.77
CA TYR A 61 4.21 -1.27 -3.67
C TYR A 61 5.63 -0.72 -3.72
N GLU A 62 6.17 -0.31 -2.58
CA GLU A 62 7.53 0.18 -2.46
C GLU A 62 8.20 -0.40 -1.22
N VAL A 63 9.24 -1.21 -1.40
CA VAL A 63 10.09 -1.66 -0.29
C VAL A 63 10.96 -0.48 0.13
N LYS A 64 10.78 0.01 1.35
CA LYS A 64 11.59 1.11 1.93
C LYS A 64 12.89 0.58 2.53
N GLY A 65 12.92 -0.69 2.93
CA GLY A 65 14.06 -1.36 3.54
C GLY A 65 13.77 -1.80 4.97
N MET A 66 14.84 -2.12 5.70
CA MET A 66 14.74 -2.59 7.09
C MET A 66 14.59 -1.42 8.06
N ASP A 67 13.57 -1.49 8.92
CA ASP A 67 13.39 -0.59 10.05
C ASP A 67 12.90 -1.39 11.27
N GLY A 68 13.48 -1.14 12.45
CA GLY A 68 13.06 -1.82 13.69
C GLY A 68 13.09 -3.36 13.68
N GLY A 69 13.83 -3.98 12.76
CA GLY A 69 13.86 -5.44 12.58
C GLY A 69 12.77 -5.99 11.65
N ALA A 70 11.91 -5.14 11.10
CA ALA A 70 10.93 -5.47 10.08
C ALA A 70 11.34 -4.89 8.72
N CYS A 71 10.88 -5.53 7.65
CA CYS A 71 10.95 -5.01 6.31
C CYS A 71 9.73 -4.12 6.05
N VAL A 72 9.95 -2.83 5.83
CA VAL A 72 8.90 -1.85 5.63
C VAL A 72 8.54 -1.78 4.15
N VAL A 73 7.27 -1.99 3.86
CA VAL A 73 6.68 -1.87 2.53
C VAL A 73 5.59 -0.81 2.57
N GLU A 74 5.75 0.26 1.79
CA GLU A 74 4.70 1.25 1.56
C GLU A 74 3.77 0.76 0.46
N VAL A 75 2.47 0.74 0.74
CA VAL A 75 1.42 0.38 -0.21
C VAL A 75 0.55 1.60 -0.45
N THR A 76 0.35 1.93 -1.72
CA THR A 76 -0.50 3.03 -2.15
C THR A 76 -1.54 2.51 -3.12
N LEU A 77 -2.81 2.78 -2.85
CA LEU A 77 -3.87 2.57 -3.82
C LEU A 77 -3.86 3.76 -4.78
N LEU A 78 -3.49 3.55 -6.05
CA LEU A 78 -3.43 4.64 -7.02
C LEU A 78 -4.81 4.94 -7.60
N GLN A 79 -5.56 3.90 -7.91
CA GLN A 79 -6.85 4.02 -8.56
C GLN A 79 -7.70 2.78 -8.28
N SER A 80 -8.96 2.98 -7.90
CA SER A 80 -9.99 1.94 -7.94
C SER A 80 -10.57 1.88 -9.36
N LYS A 81 -10.79 0.66 -9.88
CA LYS A 81 -11.52 0.45 -11.13
C LYS A 81 -13.00 0.15 -10.80
N ALA A 82 -13.89 0.42 -11.75
CA ALA A 82 -15.33 0.40 -11.52
C ALA A 82 -15.83 -1.02 -11.17
N GLY A 83 -16.57 -1.15 -10.07
CA GLY A 83 -17.14 -2.43 -9.61
C GLY A 83 -17.14 -2.58 -8.08
N GLU A 84 -16.16 -1.98 -7.40
CA GLU A 84 -16.06 -2.04 -5.94
C GLU A 84 -16.64 -0.79 -5.26
N LEU A 85 -17.89 -0.90 -4.78
CA LEU A 85 -18.52 0.14 -3.95
C LEU A 85 -17.58 0.53 -2.79
N GLY A 86 -17.29 1.82 -2.71
CA GLY A 86 -16.56 2.44 -1.59
C GLY A 86 -15.03 2.51 -1.72
N MET A 87 -14.41 1.89 -2.73
CA MET A 87 -12.95 1.89 -2.90
C MET A 87 -12.41 3.13 -3.63
N GLU A 88 -13.24 3.82 -4.41
CA GLU A 88 -12.87 5.03 -5.15
C GLU A 88 -12.33 6.14 -4.23
N ARG A 89 -12.97 6.33 -3.07
CA ARG A 89 -12.57 7.31 -2.04
C ARG A 89 -11.21 7.03 -1.39
N LEU A 90 -10.64 5.84 -1.62
CA LEU A 90 -9.35 5.43 -1.06
C LEU A 90 -8.17 5.74 -2.00
N SER A 91 -8.46 6.18 -3.24
CA SER A 91 -7.43 6.52 -4.22
C SER A 91 -6.50 7.61 -3.68
N GLY A 92 -5.20 7.34 -3.72
CA GLY A 92 -4.14 8.20 -3.18
C GLY A 92 -3.83 7.98 -1.70
N TYR A 93 -4.60 7.16 -0.97
CA TYR A 93 -4.22 6.78 0.39
C TYR A 93 -3.12 5.73 0.39
N LYS A 94 -2.37 5.73 1.48
CA LYS A 94 -1.24 4.84 1.70
C LYS A 94 -1.25 4.22 3.09
N MET A 95 -0.58 3.08 3.19
CA MET A 95 -0.25 2.39 4.43
C MET A 95 1.18 1.90 4.37
N GLU A 96 1.78 1.68 5.53
CA GLU A 96 3.08 1.05 5.69
C GLU A 96 2.88 -0.28 6.38
N CYS A 97 3.53 -1.32 5.86
CA CYS A 97 3.40 -2.68 6.35
C CYS A 97 4.77 -3.23 6.74
N GLY A 98 4.87 -3.80 7.95
CA GLY A 98 6.10 -4.33 8.49
C GLY A 98 6.12 -5.86 8.47
N PHE A 99 6.98 -6.46 7.65
CA PHE A 99 7.09 -7.92 7.52
C PHE A 99 8.40 -8.45 8.11
N PRO A 100 8.40 -9.62 8.76
CA PRO A 100 9.66 -10.29 9.10
C PRO A 100 10.47 -10.62 7.84
N LYS A 101 11.80 -10.60 7.95
CA LYS A 101 12.68 -10.93 6.81
C LYS A 101 12.37 -12.33 6.26
N GLY A 102 12.26 -12.43 4.94
CA GLY A 102 11.97 -13.68 4.22
C GLY A 102 10.49 -14.04 4.13
N VAL A 103 9.59 -13.29 4.77
CA VAL A 103 8.13 -13.44 4.61
C VAL A 103 7.67 -12.56 3.47
N VAL A 104 6.92 -13.14 2.52
CA VAL A 104 6.29 -12.39 1.43
C VAL A 104 4.80 -12.70 1.39
N VAL A 105 4.01 -11.65 1.55
CA VAL A 105 2.56 -11.67 1.44
C VAL A 105 2.15 -10.36 0.76
N TYR A 106 1.11 -10.43 -0.05
CA TYR A 106 0.41 -9.25 -0.56
C TYR A 106 -0.11 -8.44 0.63
N PRO A 107 0.37 -7.19 0.87
CA PRO A 107 0.04 -6.48 2.11
C PRO A 107 -1.45 -6.16 2.28
N GLU A 108 -2.21 -6.08 1.19
CA GLU A 108 -3.67 -5.93 1.19
C GLU A 108 -4.39 -7.18 1.72
N LYS A 109 -3.75 -8.36 1.73
CA LYS A 109 -4.31 -9.60 2.27
C LYS A 109 -4.08 -9.77 3.78
N ASP A 110 -3.10 -9.07 4.35
CA ASP A 110 -2.79 -9.10 5.77
C ASP A 110 -2.64 -7.68 6.33
N LEU A 111 -3.77 -7.02 6.53
CA LEU A 111 -3.84 -5.67 7.11
C LEU A 111 -3.37 -5.63 8.57
N ALA A 112 -3.20 -6.78 9.24
CA ALA A 112 -2.75 -6.80 10.63
C ALA A 112 -1.32 -6.24 10.77
N MET A 113 -0.48 -6.50 9.77
CA MET A 113 0.91 -6.04 9.70
C MET A 113 1.06 -4.61 9.16
N CYS A 114 -0.05 -3.98 8.79
CA CYS A 114 -0.07 -2.64 8.20
C CYS A 114 -0.51 -1.56 9.20
N HIS A 115 -0.16 -0.32 8.93
CA HIS A 115 -0.67 0.86 9.63
C HIS A 115 -0.79 2.05 8.67
N GLY A 116 -1.68 2.98 9.00
CA GLY A 116 -1.91 4.21 8.23
C GLY A 116 -3.32 4.30 7.66
N ARG A 117 -3.60 5.45 7.02
CA ARG A 117 -4.94 5.85 6.62
C ARG A 117 -5.61 4.85 5.68
N LEU A 118 -4.87 4.28 4.72
CA LEU A 118 -5.43 3.31 3.80
C LEU A 118 -5.98 2.07 4.54
N LYS A 119 -5.26 1.57 5.56
CA LYS A 119 -5.75 0.46 6.39
C LYS A 119 -7.03 0.83 7.14
N GLU A 120 -7.05 1.99 7.79
CA GLU A 120 -8.20 2.42 8.60
C GLU A 120 -9.47 2.53 7.76
N GLU A 121 -9.36 3.13 6.58
CA GLU A 121 -10.49 3.33 5.67
C GLU A 121 -10.91 2.01 5.00
N MET A 122 -9.95 1.13 4.66
CA MET A 122 -10.26 -0.23 4.19
C MET A 122 -11.00 -1.04 5.26
N GLN A 123 -10.58 -0.95 6.53
CA GLN A 123 -11.29 -1.58 7.65
C GLN A 123 -12.71 -1.04 7.80
N GLY A 124 -12.91 0.26 7.61
CA GLY A 124 -14.24 0.87 7.57
C GLY A 124 -15.14 0.26 6.49
N ILE A 125 -14.64 0.10 5.26
CA ILE A 125 -15.39 -0.53 4.16
C ILE A 125 -15.71 -2.00 4.47
N ILE A 126 -14.74 -2.75 5.02
CA ILE A 126 -14.94 -4.15 5.38
C ILE A 126 -16.08 -4.27 6.41
N ILE A 127 -16.07 -3.41 7.44
CA ILE A 127 -17.13 -3.38 8.46
C ILE A 127 -18.48 -3.02 7.83
N GLU A 128 -18.53 -2.01 6.96
CA GLU A 128 -19.75 -1.59 6.26
C GLU A 128 -20.34 -2.74 5.42
N ARG A 129 -19.50 -3.45 4.64
CA ARG A 129 -19.92 -4.62 3.85
C ARG A 129 -20.41 -5.78 4.73
N LEU A 130 -19.75 -6.03 5.86
CA LEU A 130 -20.18 -7.07 6.81
C LEU A 130 -21.56 -6.73 7.40
N HIS A 131 -21.80 -5.46 7.75
CA HIS A 131 -23.11 -5.03 8.24
C HIS A 131 -24.21 -5.22 7.19
N THR A 132 -23.98 -4.81 5.94
CA THR A 132 -24.93 -5.02 4.85
C THR A 132 -25.23 -6.50 4.65
N TYR A 133 -24.19 -7.34 4.58
CA TYR A 133 -24.36 -8.79 4.42
C TYR A 133 -25.18 -9.41 5.56
N ILE A 134 -24.91 -9.04 6.82
CA ILE A 134 -25.67 -9.55 7.96
C ILE A 134 -27.14 -9.11 7.89
N VAL A 135 -27.41 -7.85 7.56
CA VAL A 135 -28.79 -7.32 7.46
C VAL A 135 -29.57 -8.03 6.35
N ASP A 136 -28.96 -8.17 5.17
CA ASP A 136 -29.60 -8.80 4.01
C ASP A 136 -29.92 -10.28 4.28
N ASN A 137 -28.99 -11.02 4.90
CA ASN A 137 -29.19 -12.45 5.18
C ASN A 137 -30.12 -12.70 6.38
N ILE A 138 -30.18 -11.81 7.38
CA ILE A 138 -31.14 -11.94 8.49
C ILE A 138 -32.56 -11.64 8.02
N GLY A 139 -32.74 -10.64 7.14
CA GLY A 139 -34.04 -10.33 6.55
C GLY A 139 -34.66 -11.50 5.77
N GLU A 140 -33.85 -12.24 5.01
CA GLU A 140 -34.30 -13.42 4.26
C GLU A 140 -34.70 -14.61 5.17
N ILE A 141 -34.12 -14.72 6.36
CA ILE A 141 -34.47 -15.77 7.33
C ILE A 141 -35.83 -15.50 7.97
N ASP A 142 -36.20 -14.24 8.17
CA ASP A 142 -37.49 -13.84 8.76
C ASP A 142 -38.66 -14.15 7.82
N GLU A 143 -38.55 -13.83 6.53
CA GLU A 143 -39.57 -14.17 5.51
C GLU A 143 -39.79 -15.68 5.38
N THR A 144 -38.72 -16.48 5.52
CA THR A 144 -38.81 -17.94 5.44
C THR A 144 -39.44 -18.53 6.72
N LEU A 145 -39.20 -17.93 7.89
CA LEU A 145 -39.81 -18.35 9.14
C LEU A 145 -41.30 -18.03 9.20
N ASP A 146 -41.73 -16.88 8.70
CA ASP A 146 -43.15 -16.52 8.66
C ASP A 146 -43.97 -17.50 7.79
N LEU A 147 -43.40 -17.97 6.67
CA LEU A 147 -44.02 -19.00 5.83
C LEU A 147 -44.13 -20.38 6.51
N LEU A 148 -43.23 -20.72 7.43
CA LEU A 148 -43.29 -21.95 8.22
C LEU A 148 -44.25 -21.86 9.42
N VAL A 149 -44.45 -20.66 9.95
CA VAL A 149 -45.36 -20.40 11.07
C VAL A 149 -46.82 -20.28 10.62
N GLU A 150 -47.09 -19.83 9.39
CA GLU A 150 -48.46 -19.68 8.86
C GLU A 150 -49.11 -20.97 8.32
N GLY A 151 -48.43 -22.12 8.35
CA GLY A 151 -49.08 -23.43 8.22
C GLY A 151 -50.00 -23.59 6.99
N LYS A 152 -49.59 -23.10 5.81
CA LYS A 152 -50.23 -23.46 4.53
C LYS A 152 -49.38 -24.49 3.79
N VAL A 153 -49.65 -25.76 4.09
CA VAL A 153 -49.44 -26.89 3.16
C VAL A 153 -50.78 -27.24 2.54
#